data_AF-A0A7S3SHX1-F1
#
_entry.id   AF-A0A7S3SHX1-F1
#
_cell.length_a   1.000
_cell.length_b   1.000
_cell.length_c   1.000
_cell.angle_alpha   90.00
_cell.angle_beta   90.00
_cell.angle_gamma   90.00
#
_symmetry.space_group_name_H-M   'P 1'
#
loop_
_entity.id
_entity.type
_entity.pdbx_description
1 polymer ?
#
loop_
_entity_poly.entity_id
_entity_poly.type
_entity_poly.pdbx_seq_one_letter_code
_entity_poly.pdbx_strand_id
1 'polypeptide(L)'
;ELAKNAALLGGKHAEGFISALSGSDSGSGEEFVISDETLHMLLALGIEAKMTILKEDAYEKTSGMIFEYGHTVSHAIEKAYGDGVVPHGLGVTYGMLSSSYAAEKLGIMSAEDRREHDDLCWLLLNRWALPEPKPSLEMVMERAMKDSKRGICSEAEDEISDVLLVKMGQVVPTKTQMLSKFPCHLVAEWLADMGFPSENAVPAKAIEADKASKPIDFFHAQKADRLVAA
;
A
#
# COMPACT_ATOMS: atom_id res chain seq x y z
N GLU A 1 -0.75 -12.82 1.19
CA GLU A 1 -0.95 -13.97 0.28
C GLU A 1 -2.36 -14.16 -0.26
N LEU A 2 -3.37 -14.61 0.51
CA LEU A 2 -4.70 -14.84 -0.09
C LEU A 2 -5.37 -13.56 -0.62
N ALA A 3 -5.19 -12.41 0.04
CA ALA A 3 -5.60 -11.11 -0.50
C ALA A 3 -4.89 -10.77 -1.82
N LYS A 4 -3.60 -11.08 -1.94
CA LYS A 4 -2.84 -10.93 -3.18
C LYS A 4 -3.44 -11.80 -4.29
N ASN A 5 -3.77 -13.06 -4.00
CA ASN A 5 -4.43 -13.95 -4.96
C ASN A 5 -5.81 -13.41 -5.37
N ALA A 6 -6.58 -12.86 -4.43
CA ALA A 6 -7.85 -12.20 -4.71
C ALA A 6 -7.68 -11.00 -5.65
N ALA A 7 -6.70 -10.13 -5.41
CA ALA A 7 -6.40 -9.00 -6.29
C ALA A 7 -5.94 -9.44 -7.68
N LEU A 8 -5.10 -10.47 -7.77
CA LEU A 8 -4.53 -10.97 -9.02
C LEU A 8 -5.56 -11.69 -9.90
N LEU A 9 -6.42 -12.53 -9.28
CA LEU A 9 -7.27 -13.48 -10.00
C LEU A 9 -8.76 -13.10 -9.99
N GLY A 10 -9.19 -12.22 -9.08
CA GLY A 10 -10.59 -11.82 -8.95
C GLY A 10 -11.55 -12.99 -8.72
N GLY A 11 -12.81 -12.81 -9.13
CA GLY A 11 -13.85 -13.85 -9.12
C GLY A 11 -13.93 -14.61 -7.80
N LYS A 12 -13.96 -15.95 -7.85
CA LYS A 12 -14.08 -16.81 -6.67
C LYS A 12 -12.98 -16.60 -5.62
N HIS A 13 -11.78 -16.14 -6.01
CA HIS A 13 -10.70 -15.89 -5.06
C HIS A 13 -10.99 -14.63 -4.23
N ALA A 14 -11.49 -13.58 -4.89
CA ALA A 14 -11.94 -12.36 -4.21
C ALA A 14 -13.19 -12.61 -3.37
N GLU A 15 -14.22 -13.25 -3.94
CA GLU A 15 -15.47 -13.57 -3.25
C GLU A 15 -15.22 -14.44 -2.01
N GLY A 16 -14.43 -15.50 -2.14
CA GLY A 16 -14.11 -16.41 -1.04
C GLY A 16 -13.31 -15.73 0.08
N PHE A 17 -12.32 -14.90 -0.28
CA PHE A 17 -11.53 -14.16 0.71
C PHE A 17 -12.38 -13.11 1.45
N ILE A 18 -13.15 -12.32 0.72
CA ILE A 18 -14.01 -11.28 1.32
C ILE A 18 -15.08 -11.90 2.21
N SER A 19 -15.70 -13.00 1.78
CA SER A 19 -16.68 -13.73 2.58
C SER A 19 -16.06 -14.25 3.89
N ALA A 20 -14.85 -14.78 3.85
CA ALA A 20 -14.17 -15.29 5.05
C ALA A 20 -13.83 -14.17 6.05
N LEU A 21 -13.41 -13.00 5.57
CA LEU A 21 -13.05 -11.87 6.44
C LEU A 21 -14.24 -11.04 6.93
N SER A 22 -15.38 -11.13 6.25
CA SER A 22 -16.62 -10.42 6.63
C SER A 22 -17.53 -11.26 7.54
N GLY A 23 -17.40 -12.59 7.50
CA GLY A 23 -18.17 -13.52 8.34
C GLY A 23 -17.54 -13.82 9.71
N SER A 24 -16.33 -13.33 9.97
CA SER A 24 -15.69 -13.40 11.30
C SER A 24 -16.12 -12.17 12.10
N ASP A 25 -16.80 -12.38 13.24
CA ASP A 25 -17.40 -11.32 14.04
C ASP A 25 -16.43 -10.16 14.29
N SER A 26 -16.88 -8.98 13.85
CA SER A 26 -16.10 -7.74 13.78
C SER A 26 -16.14 -6.99 15.10
N GLY A 27 -15.56 -7.57 16.15
CA GLY A 27 -15.27 -6.88 17.40
C GLY A 27 -13.84 -6.35 17.39
N SER A 28 -13.65 -5.04 17.48
CA SER A 28 -12.34 -4.41 17.66
C SER A 28 -11.72 -4.84 19.00
N GLY A 29 -11.02 -5.97 19.00
CA GLY A 29 -10.32 -6.49 20.18
C GLY A 29 -10.59 -7.95 20.52
N GLU A 30 -11.47 -8.66 19.80
CA GLU A 30 -11.60 -10.12 19.95
C GLU A 30 -10.65 -10.87 19.00
N GLU A 31 -10.17 -12.02 19.45
CA GLU A 31 -9.29 -12.90 18.69
C GLU A 31 -9.94 -13.22 17.33
N PHE A 32 -9.17 -13.09 16.25
CA PHE A 32 -9.67 -13.37 14.91
C PHE A 32 -9.88 -14.88 14.75
N VAL A 33 -11.11 -15.32 15.01
CA VAL A 33 -11.50 -16.74 14.92
C VAL A 33 -12.01 -17.04 13.51
N ILE A 34 -11.32 -17.96 12.83
CA ILE A 34 -11.76 -18.57 11.58
C ILE A 34 -12.22 -20.00 11.88
N SER A 35 -13.39 -20.41 11.36
CA SER A 35 -13.85 -21.80 11.47
C SER A 35 -12.98 -22.75 10.65
N ASP A 36 -12.86 -24.02 11.06
CA ASP A 36 -12.09 -25.02 10.32
C ASP A 36 -12.57 -25.16 8.87
N GLU A 37 -13.88 -25.06 8.61
CA GLU A 37 -14.44 -25.09 7.27
C GLU A 37 -13.96 -23.90 6.42
N THR A 38 -13.93 -22.71 7.02
CA THR A 38 -13.47 -21.50 6.36
C THR A 38 -11.97 -21.58 6.08
N LEU A 39 -11.19 -22.09 7.03
CA LEU A 39 -9.75 -22.28 6.86
C LEU A 39 -9.43 -23.30 5.76
N HIS A 40 -10.14 -24.43 5.71
CA HIS A 40 -10.00 -25.42 4.64
C HIS A 40 -10.35 -24.85 3.26
N MET A 41 -11.42 -24.06 3.19
CA MET A 41 -11.82 -23.39 1.95
C MET A 41 -10.77 -22.38 1.48
N LEU A 42 -10.25 -21.54 2.38
CA LEU A 42 -9.17 -20.60 2.09
C LEU A 42 -7.87 -21.30 1.65
N LEU A 43 -7.52 -22.41 2.30
CA LEU A 43 -6.36 -23.23 1.92
C LEU A 43 -6.52 -23.81 0.51
N ALA A 44 -7.70 -24.37 0.20
CA ALA A 44 -8.00 -24.90 -1.13
C ALA A 44 -7.91 -23.82 -2.21
N LEU A 45 -8.46 -22.63 -1.97
CA LEU A 45 -8.36 -21.48 -2.88
C LEU A 45 -6.91 -21.05 -3.10
N GLY A 46 -6.09 -21.04 -2.05
CA GLY A 46 -4.67 -20.68 -2.13
C GLY A 46 -3.85 -21.67 -2.96
N ILE A 47 -4.04 -22.97 -2.73
CA ILE A 47 -3.41 -24.04 -3.51
C ILE A 47 -3.84 -23.93 -4.97
N GLU A 48 -5.15 -23.81 -5.22
CA GLU A 48 -5.67 -23.73 -6.57
C GLU A 48 -5.06 -22.54 -7.33
N ALA A 49 -5.07 -21.34 -6.73
CA ALA A 49 -4.52 -20.13 -7.32
C ALA A 49 -3.07 -20.32 -7.80
N LYS A 50 -2.20 -20.85 -6.93
CA LYS A 50 -0.81 -21.14 -7.30
C LYS A 50 -0.71 -22.20 -8.39
N MET A 51 -1.49 -23.27 -8.28
CA MET A 51 -1.44 -24.39 -9.23
C MET A 51 -1.94 -24.05 -10.63
N THR A 52 -2.71 -22.97 -10.84
CA THR A 52 -3.10 -22.57 -12.20
C THR A 52 -1.93 -22.06 -13.03
N ILE A 53 -0.88 -21.53 -12.37
CA ILE A 53 0.26 -20.89 -13.03
C ILE A 53 1.54 -21.72 -12.85
N LEU A 54 1.81 -22.22 -11.63
CA LEU A 54 3.04 -22.95 -11.33
C LEU A 54 3.16 -24.29 -12.08
N LYS A 55 2.06 -24.82 -12.63
CA LYS A 55 2.13 -25.98 -13.54
C LYS A 55 2.93 -25.69 -14.81
N GLU A 56 2.89 -24.45 -15.27
CA GLU A 56 3.56 -24.00 -16.49
C GLU A 56 4.85 -23.24 -16.18
N ASP A 57 4.95 -22.64 -14.99
CA ASP A 57 6.10 -21.87 -14.54
C ASP A 57 6.47 -22.18 -13.08
N ALA A 58 7.02 -23.37 -12.85
CA ALA A 58 7.32 -23.90 -11.52
C ALA A 58 8.35 -23.09 -10.71
N TYR A 59 9.11 -22.20 -11.36
CA TYR A 59 10.15 -21.39 -10.74
C TYR A 59 9.81 -19.90 -10.66
N GLU A 60 8.57 -19.53 -11.02
CA GLU A 60 8.07 -18.15 -11.00
C GLU A 60 8.96 -17.16 -11.81
N LYS A 61 9.47 -17.61 -12.96
CA LYS A 61 10.42 -16.83 -13.79
C LYS A 61 9.78 -16.11 -14.98
N THR A 62 8.50 -16.32 -15.24
CA THR A 62 7.77 -15.80 -16.39
C THR A 62 6.34 -15.44 -16.01
N SER A 63 5.35 -16.29 -16.29
CA SER A 63 3.95 -16.08 -15.91
C SER A 63 3.73 -16.11 -14.40
N GLY A 64 4.54 -16.85 -13.66
CA GLY A 64 4.49 -16.93 -12.19
C GLY A 64 4.91 -15.63 -11.49
N MET A 65 5.62 -14.74 -12.19
CA MET A 65 6.05 -13.44 -11.64
C MET A 65 4.87 -12.57 -11.19
N ILE A 66 3.63 -12.83 -11.63
CA ILE A 66 2.46 -12.12 -11.10
C ILE A 66 2.32 -12.26 -9.58
N PHE A 67 2.82 -13.37 -8.99
CA PHE A 67 2.79 -13.58 -7.55
C PHE A 67 3.75 -12.66 -6.80
N GLU A 68 4.66 -11.95 -7.47
CA GLU A 68 5.51 -10.93 -6.87
C GLU A 68 4.80 -9.57 -6.72
N TYR A 69 3.49 -9.49 -6.99
CA TYR A 69 2.70 -8.27 -6.80
C TYR A 69 2.83 -7.72 -5.38
N GLY A 70 3.27 -6.47 -5.28
CA GLY A 70 3.53 -5.75 -4.03
C GLY A 70 4.86 -6.09 -3.36
N HIS A 71 5.64 -7.06 -3.87
CA HIS A 71 6.80 -7.58 -3.13
C HIS A 71 7.97 -6.60 -3.08
N THR A 72 8.14 -5.74 -4.10
CA THR A 72 9.24 -4.78 -4.14
C THR A 72 9.20 -3.81 -2.96
N VAL A 73 8.02 -3.22 -2.69
CA VAL A 73 7.85 -2.31 -1.55
C VAL A 73 7.68 -3.09 -0.24
N SER A 74 7.08 -4.29 -0.26
CA SER A 74 7.03 -5.19 0.90
C SER A 74 8.41 -5.45 1.49
N HIS A 75 9.33 -5.97 0.67
CA HIS A 75 10.68 -6.30 1.10
C HIS A 75 11.43 -5.06 1.59
N ALA A 76 11.18 -3.91 0.99
CA ALA A 76 11.76 -2.65 1.42
C ALA A 76 11.28 -2.23 2.82
N ILE A 77 9.97 -2.30 3.07
CA ILE A 77 9.36 -2.01 4.38
C ILE A 77 9.87 -3.01 5.42
N GLU A 78 9.81 -4.31 5.16
CA GLU A 78 10.27 -5.36 6.09
C GLU A 78 11.74 -5.13 6.50
N LYS A 79 12.62 -4.91 5.53
CA LYS A 79 14.05 -4.64 5.79
C LYS A 79 14.31 -3.31 6.48
N ALA A 80 13.45 -2.31 6.27
CA ALA A 80 13.58 -1.01 6.92
C ALA A 80 13.21 -1.08 8.42
N TYR A 81 12.21 -1.88 8.78
CA TYR A 81 11.89 -2.19 10.18
C TYR A 81 12.90 -3.13 10.84
N GLY A 82 13.51 -4.02 10.06
CA GLY A 82 14.42 -5.06 10.53
C GLY A 82 13.77 -6.45 10.46
N ASP A 83 14.61 -7.46 10.23
CA ASP A 83 14.16 -8.82 9.95
C ASP A 83 13.25 -9.38 11.06
N GLY A 84 12.05 -9.84 10.68
CA GLY A 84 11.07 -10.46 11.57
C GLY A 84 10.16 -9.48 12.34
N VAL A 85 10.33 -8.16 12.18
CA VAL A 85 9.47 -7.16 12.85
C VAL A 85 8.11 -7.03 12.17
N VAL A 86 8.10 -6.92 10.85
CA VAL A 86 6.87 -6.86 10.05
C VAL A 86 6.60 -8.27 9.49
N PRO A 87 5.44 -8.88 9.79
CA PRO A 87 5.05 -10.13 9.16
C PRO A 87 4.96 -9.97 7.64
N HIS A 88 5.48 -10.92 6.88
CA HIS A 88 5.56 -10.83 5.42
C HIS A 88 4.21 -10.47 4.76
N GLY A 89 3.12 -11.14 5.16
CA GLY A 89 1.79 -10.84 4.61
C GLY A 89 1.31 -9.40 4.87
N LEU A 90 1.74 -8.78 5.97
CA LEU A 90 1.45 -7.37 6.27
C LEU A 90 2.26 -6.46 5.33
N GLY A 91 3.55 -6.73 5.17
CA GLY A 91 4.41 -6.03 4.20
C GLY A 91 3.84 -6.10 2.78
N VAL A 92 3.41 -7.29 2.35
CA VAL A 92 2.86 -7.52 1.00
C VAL A 92 1.59 -6.70 0.81
N THR A 93 0.72 -6.63 1.82
CA THR A 93 -0.52 -5.84 1.74
C THR A 93 -0.25 -4.34 1.58
N TYR A 94 0.77 -3.81 2.29
CA TYR A 94 1.23 -2.43 2.07
C TYR A 94 1.84 -2.25 0.68
N GLY A 95 2.64 -3.21 0.22
CA GLY A 95 3.20 -3.18 -1.12
C GLY A 95 2.14 -3.18 -2.23
N MET A 96 1.06 -3.94 -2.06
CA MET A 96 -0.09 -3.93 -2.98
C MET A 96 -0.74 -2.54 -3.06
N LEU A 97 -0.89 -1.83 -1.93
CA LEU A 97 -1.39 -0.45 -1.93
C LEU A 97 -0.45 0.53 -2.64
N SER A 98 0.87 0.33 -2.52
CA SER A 98 1.84 1.14 -3.26
C SER A 98 1.73 0.90 -4.77
N SER A 99 1.54 -0.35 -5.19
CA SER A 99 1.45 -0.71 -6.61
C SER A 99 0.12 -0.28 -7.22
N SER A 100 -1.00 -0.34 -6.48
CA SER A 100 -2.29 0.21 -6.92
C SER A 100 -2.26 1.74 -7.05
N TYR A 101 -1.58 2.43 -6.12
CA TYR A 101 -1.35 3.87 -6.21
C TYR A 101 -0.58 4.25 -7.48
N ALA A 102 0.55 3.56 -7.74
CA ALA A 102 1.33 3.81 -8.95
C ALA A 102 0.51 3.54 -10.22
N ALA A 103 -0.26 2.45 -10.26
CA ALA A 103 -1.13 2.13 -11.39
C ALA A 103 -2.20 3.21 -11.64
N GLU A 104 -2.82 3.77 -10.58
CA GLU A 104 -3.76 4.89 -10.70
C GLU A 104 -3.08 6.15 -11.24
N LYS A 105 -1.92 6.53 -10.70
CA LYS A 105 -1.18 7.73 -11.15
C LYS A 105 -0.72 7.65 -12.59
N LEU A 106 -0.47 6.44 -13.09
CA LEU A 106 -0.11 6.18 -14.48
C LEU A 106 -1.33 6.09 -15.42
N GLY A 107 -2.56 6.16 -14.89
CA GLY A 107 -3.79 5.98 -15.66
C GLY A 107 -4.03 4.53 -16.12
N ILE A 108 -3.34 3.56 -15.52
CA ILE A 108 -3.49 2.12 -15.79
C ILE A 108 -4.72 1.58 -15.08
N MET A 109 -4.92 1.98 -13.81
CA MET A 109 -6.06 1.63 -12.98
C MET A 109 -6.95 2.85 -12.78
N SER A 110 -8.27 2.68 -12.84
CA SER A 110 -9.19 3.78 -12.55
C SER A 110 -9.26 4.06 -11.05
N ALA A 111 -9.68 5.26 -10.65
CA ALA A 111 -9.89 5.58 -9.24
C ALA A 111 -10.97 4.70 -8.58
N GLU A 112 -11.95 4.22 -9.36
CA GLU A 112 -12.98 3.29 -8.91
C GLU A 112 -12.40 1.89 -8.67
N ASP A 113 -11.66 1.35 -9.65
CA ASP A 113 -11.00 0.05 -9.54
C ASP A 113 -9.96 0.04 -8.41
N ARG A 114 -9.23 1.16 -8.22
CA ARG A 114 -8.29 1.31 -7.10
C ARG A 114 -9.01 1.28 -5.77
N ARG A 115 -10.15 1.94 -5.64
CA ARG A 115 -10.94 1.90 -4.40
C ARG A 115 -11.35 0.48 -4.06
N GLU A 116 -11.88 -0.27 -5.02
CA GLU A 116 -12.24 -1.68 -4.82
C GLU A 116 -11.04 -2.53 -4.37
N HIS A 117 -9.90 -2.37 -5.04
CA HIS A 117 -8.65 -3.04 -4.67
C HIS A 117 -8.17 -2.66 -3.26
N ASP A 118 -8.18 -1.37 -2.93
CA ASP A 118 -7.66 -0.88 -1.66
C ASP A 118 -8.60 -1.29 -0.51
N ASP A 119 -9.93 -1.32 -0.72
CA ASP A 119 -10.91 -1.80 0.27
C ASP A 119 -10.61 -3.25 0.70
N LEU A 120 -10.24 -4.13 -0.25
CA LEU A 120 -9.76 -5.49 0.04
C LEU A 120 -8.54 -5.49 0.98
N CYS A 121 -7.57 -4.60 0.73
CA CYS A 121 -6.37 -4.49 1.56
C CYS A 121 -6.71 -3.96 2.96
N TRP A 122 -7.62 -2.99 3.05
CA TRP A 122 -8.03 -2.39 4.32
C TRP A 122 -8.79 -3.34 5.23
N LEU A 123 -9.43 -4.41 4.71
CA LEU A 123 -9.97 -5.50 5.54
C LEU A 123 -8.90 -6.13 6.45
N LEU A 124 -7.65 -6.15 6.01
CA LEU A 124 -6.50 -6.62 6.79
C LEU A 124 -5.91 -5.49 7.62
N LEU A 125 -5.61 -4.35 6.99
CA LEU A 125 -4.82 -3.30 7.64
C LEU A 125 -5.57 -2.56 8.76
N ASN A 126 -6.91 -2.56 8.75
CA ASN A 126 -7.70 -2.05 9.87
C ASN A 126 -7.57 -2.91 11.13
N ARG A 127 -7.18 -4.19 10.99
CA ARG A 127 -6.92 -5.11 12.10
C ARG A 127 -5.44 -5.15 12.48
N TRP A 128 -4.56 -5.11 11.48
CA TRP A 128 -3.11 -5.21 11.65
C TRP A 128 -2.41 -4.00 11.01
N ALA A 129 -2.12 -2.99 11.82
CA ALA A 129 -1.34 -1.83 11.41
C ALA A 129 0.17 -2.11 11.47
N LEU A 130 0.96 -1.29 10.77
CA LEU A 130 2.42 -1.30 10.95
C LEU A 130 2.79 -0.82 12.37
N PRO A 131 3.90 -1.32 12.95
CA PRO A 131 4.40 -0.82 14.23
C PRO A 131 4.83 0.65 14.13
N GLU A 132 4.62 1.42 15.21
CA GLU A 132 5.17 2.77 15.36
C GLU A 132 6.43 2.76 16.25
N PRO A 133 7.43 3.62 16.01
CA PRO A 133 7.49 4.58 14.91
C PRO A 133 7.80 3.92 13.56
N LYS A 134 7.22 4.44 12.47
CA LYS A 134 7.62 4.05 11.11
C LYS A 134 9.07 4.46 10.80
N PRO A 135 9.84 3.67 10.02
CA PRO A 135 11.13 4.09 9.48
C PRO A 135 10.97 5.26 8.51
N SER A 136 12.06 5.95 8.18
CA SER A 136 11.99 7.03 7.20
C SER A 136 11.62 6.51 5.81
N LEU A 137 10.90 7.32 5.04
CA LEU A 137 10.61 6.98 3.65
C LEU A 137 11.91 6.87 2.83
N GLU A 138 12.95 7.64 3.17
CA GLU A 138 14.26 7.55 2.52
C GLU A 138 14.92 6.18 2.75
N MET A 139 14.84 5.65 3.98
CA MET A 139 15.34 4.31 4.29
C MET A 139 14.58 3.22 3.52
N VAL A 140 13.25 3.34 3.41
CA VAL A 140 12.44 2.40 2.61
C VAL A 140 12.81 2.51 1.13
N MET A 141 12.91 3.72 0.58
CA MET A 141 13.29 3.94 -0.82
C MET A 141 14.69 3.41 -1.13
N GLU A 142 15.66 3.59 -0.23
CA GLU A 142 17.02 3.05 -0.39
C GLU A 142 17.01 1.52 -0.53
N ARG A 143 16.11 0.84 0.19
CA ARG A 143 15.94 -0.62 0.13
C ARG A 143 15.16 -1.05 -1.10
N ALA A 144 14.09 -0.33 -1.46
CA ALA A 144 13.28 -0.62 -2.66
C ALA A 144 14.12 -0.53 -3.95
N MET A 145 15.00 0.47 -4.04
CA MET A 145 15.90 0.65 -5.18
C MET A 145 17.03 -0.39 -5.26
N LYS A 146 17.15 -1.27 -4.25
CA LYS A 146 18.08 -2.41 -4.20
C LYS A 146 17.34 -3.76 -4.24
N ASP A 147 16.06 -3.76 -4.58
CA ASP A 147 15.29 -4.99 -4.74
C ASP A 147 15.92 -5.89 -5.82
N SER A 148 15.89 -7.21 -5.59
CA SER A 148 16.57 -8.17 -6.46
C SER A 148 15.99 -8.27 -7.86
N LYS A 149 14.76 -7.78 -8.07
CA LYS A 149 14.12 -7.72 -9.39
C LYS A 149 14.64 -6.56 -10.23
N ARG A 150 15.23 -5.53 -9.62
CA ARG A 150 15.75 -4.38 -10.37
C ARG A 150 16.86 -4.82 -11.32
N GLY A 151 16.75 -4.41 -12.57
CA GLY A 151 17.56 -4.82 -13.70
C GLY A 151 16.82 -5.71 -14.70
N ILE A 152 15.76 -6.41 -14.27
CA ILE A 152 14.98 -7.29 -15.16
C ILE A 152 14.28 -6.47 -16.26
N CYS A 153 13.77 -5.28 -15.94
CA CYS A 153 13.07 -4.44 -16.90
C CYS A 153 13.98 -3.40 -17.57
N SER A 154 15.29 -3.41 -17.30
CA SER A 154 16.21 -2.34 -17.72
C SER A 154 15.70 -0.97 -17.26
N GLU A 155 15.44 -0.86 -15.96
CA GLU A 155 15.01 0.35 -15.26
C GLU A 155 16.13 1.41 -15.33
N ALA A 156 15.75 2.65 -15.63
CA ALA A 156 16.60 3.81 -15.43
C ALA A 156 16.89 4.06 -13.94
N GLU A 157 17.75 5.03 -13.63
CA GLU A 157 18.12 5.38 -12.25
C GLU A 157 16.92 5.84 -11.41
N ASP A 158 15.95 6.48 -12.05
CA ASP A 158 14.71 7.01 -11.46
C ASP A 158 13.50 6.09 -11.69
N GLU A 159 13.71 4.87 -12.17
CA GLU A 159 12.67 3.88 -12.37
C GLU A 159 12.79 2.72 -11.38
N ILE A 160 11.64 2.15 -11.03
CA ILE A 160 11.48 0.92 -10.28
C ILE A 160 10.46 0.04 -11.00
N SER A 161 10.45 -1.26 -10.74
CA SER A 161 9.49 -2.18 -11.35
C SER A 161 8.71 -2.97 -10.31
N ASP A 162 7.43 -3.17 -10.57
CA ASP A 162 6.62 -4.17 -9.88
C ASP A 162 5.55 -4.73 -10.82
N VAL A 163 4.81 -5.74 -10.38
CA VAL A 163 3.58 -6.16 -11.07
C VAL A 163 2.53 -5.06 -10.88
N LEU A 164 1.81 -4.70 -11.94
CA LEU A 164 0.70 -3.74 -11.88
C LEU A 164 -0.59 -4.40 -12.37
N LEU A 165 -1.72 -3.89 -11.89
CA LEU A 165 -3.05 -4.34 -12.31
C LEU A 165 -3.77 -3.21 -13.05
N VAL A 166 -4.59 -3.57 -14.03
CA VAL A 166 -5.60 -2.66 -14.59
C VAL A 166 -6.78 -2.54 -13.62
N LYS A 167 -7.16 -3.68 -13.02
CA LYS A 167 -8.17 -3.82 -11.97
C LYS A 167 -8.03 -5.20 -11.32
N MET A 168 -8.79 -5.48 -10.28
CA MET A 168 -8.82 -6.82 -9.69
C MET A 168 -9.12 -7.90 -10.75
N GLY A 169 -8.36 -8.98 -10.75
CA GLY A 169 -8.46 -10.06 -11.73
C GLY A 169 -7.82 -9.76 -13.10
N GLN A 170 -7.20 -8.59 -13.28
CA GLN A 170 -6.60 -8.19 -14.55
C GLN A 170 -5.21 -7.58 -14.36
N VAL A 171 -4.20 -8.44 -14.44
CA VAL A 171 -2.78 -8.05 -14.43
C VAL A 171 -2.40 -7.35 -15.74
N VAL A 172 -1.51 -6.36 -15.69
CA VAL A 172 -0.91 -5.73 -16.87
C VAL A 172 0.07 -6.72 -17.53
N PRO A 173 -0.19 -7.20 -18.76
CA PRO A 173 0.74 -8.08 -19.44
C PRO A 173 1.94 -7.27 -19.96
N THR A 174 3.16 -7.77 -19.71
CA THR A 174 4.38 -7.14 -20.20
C THR A 174 5.30 -8.14 -20.88
N LYS A 175 6.20 -7.65 -21.74
CA LYS A 175 7.27 -8.47 -22.33
C LYS A 175 8.39 -8.80 -21.33
N THR A 176 8.38 -8.11 -20.20
CA THR A 176 9.35 -8.19 -19.10
C THR A 176 8.81 -9.08 -17.97
N GLN A 177 8.28 -10.26 -18.34
CA GLN A 177 7.82 -11.27 -17.37
C GLN A 177 6.78 -10.69 -16.38
N MET A 178 5.78 -9.96 -16.87
CA MET A 178 4.71 -9.35 -16.04
C MET A 178 5.13 -8.19 -15.13
N LEU A 179 6.40 -7.77 -15.15
CA LEU A 179 6.85 -6.58 -14.44
C LEU A 179 6.62 -5.33 -15.30
N SER A 180 6.08 -4.29 -14.69
CA SER A 180 5.95 -2.96 -15.26
C SER A 180 6.91 -2.01 -14.55
N LYS A 181 7.75 -1.31 -15.31
CA LYS A 181 8.59 -0.24 -14.74
C LYS A 181 7.85 1.09 -14.73
N PHE A 182 8.10 1.90 -13.70
CA PHE A 182 7.47 3.19 -13.48
C PHE A 182 8.39 4.12 -12.67
N PRO A 183 8.13 5.44 -12.66
CA PRO A 183 8.93 6.41 -11.91
C PRO A 183 8.93 6.11 -10.40
N CYS A 184 10.10 6.02 -9.80
CA CYS A 184 10.23 5.63 -8.38
C CYS A 184 9.66 6.67 -7.41
N HIS A 185 9.53 7.94 -7.83
CA HIS A 185 8.94 8.99 -7.00
C HIS A 185 7.49 8.70 -6.62
N LEU A 186 6.75 7.89 -7.40
CA LEU A 186 5.38 7.47 -7.05
C LEU A 186 5.34 6.60 -5.78
N VAL A 187 6.40 5.81 -5.52
CA VAL A 187 6.53 5.06 -4.26
C VAL A 187 6.80 6.03 -3.11
N ALA A 188 7.66 7.03 -3.31
CA ALA A 188 7.96 8.03 -2.29
C ALA A 188 6.74 8.89 -1.92
N GLU A 189 5.96 9.32 -2.91
CA GLU A 189 4.67 10.01 -2.72
C GLU A 189 3.71 9.16 -1.90
N TRP A 190 3.53 7.89 -2.29
CA TRP A 190 2.66 6.97 -1.55
C TRP A 190 3.13 6.73 -0.11
N LEU A 191 4.44 6.54 0.13
CA LEU A 191 4.99 6.38 1.47
C LEU A 191 4.69 7.61 2.35
N ALA A 192 4.84 8.81 1.78
CA ALA A 192 4.50 10.05 2.48
C ALA A 192 2.99 10.12 2.80
N ASP A 193 2.12 9.77 1.85
CA ASP A 193 0.67 9.70 2.05
C ASP A 193 0.28 8.70 3.16
N MET A 194 1.05 7.61 3.31
CA MET A 194 0.89 6.59 4.36
C MET A 194 1.55 6.96 5.70
N GLY A 195 2.09 8.17 5.81
CA GLY A 195 2.64 8.73 7.05
C GLY A 195 4.03 8.21 7.43
N PHE A 196 4.82 7.71 6.48
CA PHE A 196 6.25 7.49 6.71
C PHE A 196 6.95 8.85 6.82
N PRO A 197 7.73 9.12 7.89
CA PRO A 197 8.40 10.40 8.05
C PRO A 197 9.49 10.59 6.98
N SER A 198 9.66 11.83 6.53
CA SER A 198 10.86 12.22 5.78
C SER A 198 11.92 12.75 6.75
N GLU A 199 13.16 12.32 6.60
CA GLU A 199 14.30 12.86 7.35
C GLU A 199 14.54 14.35 7.08
N ASN A 200 14.05 14.84 5.93
CA ASN A 200 14.16 16.25 5.52
C ASN A 200 12.96 17.10 5.96
N ALA A 201 11.95 16.51 6.59
CA ALA A 201 10.83 17.26 7.14
C ALA A 201 11.32 18.07 8.34
N VAL A 202 11.34 19.40 8.21
CA VAL A 202 11.61 20.30 9.34
C VAL A 202 10.58 19.97 10.43
N PRO A 203 11.00 19.60 11.66
CA PRO A 203 10.05 19.26 12.70
C PRO A 203 9.11 20.44 12.95
N ALA A 204 7.80 20.19 12.99
CA ALA A 204 6.76 21.21 13.15
C ALA A 204 7.01 22.14 14.38
N LYS A 205 7.76 21.68 15.38
CA LYS A 205 8.21 22.47 16.53
C LYS A 205 9.16 23.63 16.21
N ALA A 206 9.78 23.66 15.03
CA ALA A 206 10.62 24.78 14.59
C ALA A 206 9.80 25.95 14.02
N ILE A 207 8.51 25.75 13.71
CA ILE A 207 7.63 26.78 13.13
C ILE A 207 6.91 27.61 14.21
N GLU A 208 6.85 27.12 15.45
CA GLU A 208 6.23 27.85 16.58
C GLU A 208 7.17 28.82 17.31
N ALA A 209 8.48 28.80 17.05
CA ALA A 209 9.43 29.70 17.70
C ALA A 209 9.53 31.10 17.06
N ASP A 210 8.96 31.31 15.87
CA ASP A 210 9.10 32.57 15.11
C ASP A 210 7.82 33.44 15.07
N LYS A 211 6.79 33.08 15.86
CA LYS A 211 5.57 33.88 16.03
C LYS A 211 5.45 34.61 17.37
N ALA A 212 6.54 34.72 18.13
CA ALA A 212 6.61 35.60 19.29
C ALA A 212 6.99 37.05 18.88
N SER A 213 6.25 37.64 17.93
CA SER A 213 6.23 39.09 17.74
C SER A 213 4.89 39.61 18.28
N LYS A 214 5.02 40.30 19.43
CA LYS A 214 4.07 41.13 20.21
C LYS A 214 2.58 41.09 19.80
N PRO A 215 1.65 40.83 20.74
CA PRO A 215 0.22 40.98 20.47
C PRO A 215 -0.10 42.44 20.16
N ILE A 216 -0.66 42.69 18.97
CA ILE A 216 -1.39 43.93 18.67
C ILE A 216 -2.77 43.76 19.30
N ASP A 217 -3.05 44.62 20.27
CA ASP A 217 -4.28 44.67 21.05
C ASP A 217 -5.46 45.11 20.16
N PHE A 218 -6.26 44.14 19.69
CA PHE A 218 -7.48 44.36 18.92
C PHE A 218 -8.72 44.33 19.83
N PHE A 219 -8.73 45.15 20.87
CA PHE A 219 -9.94 45.46 21.62
C PHE A 219 -9.99 46.94 21.97
N HIS A 220 -10.33 47.79 21.00
CA HIS A 220 -11.04 49.07 21.20
C HIS A 220 -11.39 49.69 19.83
N ALA A 221 -12.47 49.24 19.19
CA ALA A 221 -13.08 49.96 18.06
C ALA A 221 -14.53 49.53 17.80
N GLN A 222 -15.39 49.57 18.82
CA GLN A 222 -16.85 49.60 18.63
C GLN A 222 -17.50 50.40 19.76
N LYS A 223 -17.55 51.73 19.59
CA LYS A 223 -18.55 52.66 20.16
C LYS A 223 -18.15 54.11 19.85
N ALA A 224 -18.52 54.58 18.66
CA ALA A 224 -18.85 55.97 18.35
C ALA A 224 -19.10 56.02 16.84
N ASP A 225 -20.38 56.06 16.45
CA ASP A 225 -20.91 56.71 15.24
C ASP A 225 -22.30 56.13 14.94
N ARG A 226 -23.23 56.46 15.84
CA ARG A 226 -24.67 56.51 15.56
C ARG A 226 -25.23 57.67 16.34
N LEU A 227 -25.18 58.86 15.75
CA LEU A 227 -26.05 60.02 15.99
C LEU A 227 -25.44 61.21 15.26
N VAL A 228 -25.84 61.47 14.00
CA VAL A 228 -26.30 62.77 13.46
C VAL A 228 -26.83 62.50 12.05
N ALA A 229 -28.13 62.27 11.95
CA ALA A 229 -28.92 62.48 10.74
C ALA A 229 -30.33 62.89 11.22
N ALA A 230 -30.43 64.16 11.57
CA ALA A 230 -31.64 64.99 11.59
C ALA A 230 -31.21 66.37 11.10
#